data_AF-A0A3C0KFK4-F1
#
_entry.id   AF-A0A3C0KFK4-F1
#
_cell.length_a   1.000
_cell.length_b   1.000
_cell.length_c   1.000
_cell.angle_alpha   90.00
_cell.angle_beta   90.00
_cell.angle_gamma   90.00
#
_symmetry.space_group_name_H-M   'P 1'
#
loop_
_entity.id
_entity.type
_entity.pdbx_description
1 polymer ?
#
loop_
_entity_poly.entity_id
_entity_poly.type
_entity_poly.pdbx_seq_one_letter_code
_entity_poly.pdbx_strand_id
1 'polypeptide(L)'
;MNAADTPSLVSAWNIQLQAQGPDQVRLSFRPLPSSARKYVGADYRSDGKTLSVTIKSCLVTENCDAMSPAQPAPGTADRFTYSVLLPFQGERVVVQGQGNVQEEITFRR
;
A
#
# COMPACT_ATOMS: atom_id res chain seq x y z
N MET A 1 -26.81 -16.89 -27.17
CA MET A 1 -25.64 -17.41 -26.44
C MET A 1 -24.54 -16.39 -26.54
N ASN A 2 -23.75 -16.21 -25.47
CA ASN A 2 -22.57 -15.35 -25.33
C ASN A 2 -22.80 -13.98 -24.68
N ALA A 3 -22.69 -13.97 -23.36
CA ALA A 3 -21.72 -13.12 -22.70
C ALA A 3 -21.03 -14.03 -21.67
N ALA A 4 -19.82 -14.48 -21.99
CA ALA A 4 -18.97 -15.07 -20.97
C ALA A 4 -18.57 -13.92 -20.04
N ASP A 5 -19.31 -13.77 -18.93
CA ASP A 5 -18.84 -13.09 -17.73
C ASP A 5 -17.57 -13.81 -17.29
N THR A 6 -16.46 -13.39 -17.87
CA THR A 6 -15.13 -13.79 -17.42
C THR A 6 -15.00 -13.13 -16.07
N PRO A 7 -14.87 -13.88 -14.96
CA PRO A 7 -14.59 -13.24 -13.68
C PRO A 7 -13.27 -12.52 -13.87
N SER A 8 -13.31 -11.19 -13.90
CA SER A 8 -12.15 -10.33 -13.87
C SER A 8 -11.28 -10.82 -12.74
N LEU A 9 -10.20 -11.53 -13.05
CA LEU A 9 -9.24 -12.03 -12.07
C LEU A 9 -8.72 -10.80 -11.35
N VAL A 10 -9.27 -10.55 -10.16
CA VAL A 10 -8.92 -9.44 -9.28
C VAL A 10 -7.47 -9.66 -8.85
N SER A 11 -6.57 -9.18 -9.68
CA SER A 11 -5.10 -9.30 -9.60
C SER A 11 -4.48 -8.01 -9.05
N ALA A 12 -5.31 -7.05 -8.68
CA ALA A 12 -4.90 -5.80 -8.08
C ALA A 12 -4.72 -5.98 -6.58
N TRP A 13 -3.56 -5.54 -6.07
CA TRP A 13 -3.41 -5.24 -4.66
C TRP A 13 -4.56 -4.35 -4.20
N ASN A 14 -5.20 -4.69 -3.08
CA ASN A 14 -6.18 -3.79 -2.49
C ASN A 14 -5.42 -2.77 -1.66
N ILE A 15 -5.40 -1.52 -2.10
CA ILE A 15 -4.78 -0.40 -1.41
C ILE A 15 -5.90 0.53 -0.94
N GLN A 16 -5.78 1.04 0.29
CA GLN A 16 -6.69 1.97 0.90
C GLN A 16 -5.88 3.04 1.63
N LEU A 17 -6.17 4.31 1.38
CA LEU A 17 -5.60 5.42 2.16
C LEU A 17 -6.68 6.06 3.01
N GLN A 18 -6.33 6.34 4.27
CA GLN A 18 -7.17 7.06 5.20
C GLN A 18 -6.35 8.15 5.89
N ALA A 19 -6.81 9.39 5.84
CA ALA A 19 -6.21 10.46 6.63
C ALA A 19 -6.30 10.13 8.14
N GLN A 20 -5.21 10.31 8.87
CA GLN A 20 -5.12 10.13 10.32
C GLN A 20 -4.79 11.48 10.97
N GLY A 21 -5.64 12.47 10.73
CA GLY A 21 -5.40 13.86 11.14
C GLY A 21 -4.73 14.72 10.06
N PRO A 22 -4.23 15.92 10.42
CA PRO A 22 -3.77 16.93 9.45
C PRO A 22 -2.43 16.62 8.79
N ASP A 23 -1.60 15.79 9.44
CA ASP A 23 -0.18 15.57 9.10
C ASP A 23 0.18 14.10 8.84
N GLN A 24 -0.80 13.19 8.83
CA GLN A 24 -0.54 11.76 8.66
C GLN A 24 -1.59 11.09 7.79
N VAL A 25 -1.15 10.06 7.07
CA VAL A 25 -2.01 9.15 6.34
C VAL A 25 -1.69 7.71 6.71
N ARG A 26 -2.73 6.90 6.88
CA ARG A 26 -2.62 5.44 6.99
C ARG A 26 -2.83 4.86 5.61
N LEU A 27 -1.83 4.14 5.12
CA LEU A 27 -1.93 3.31 3.92
C LEU A 27 -2.13 1.87 4.38
N SER A 28 -3.31 1.32 4.14
CA SER A 28 -3.60 -0.10 4.30
C SER A 28 -3.48 -0.80 2.97
N PHE A 29 -2.86 -1.98 2.93
CA PHE A 29 -2.72 -2.75 1.72
C PHE A 29 -2.80 -4.25 1.99
N ARG A 30 -3.43 -4.96 1.05
CA ARG A 30 -3.49 -6.42 1.02
C ARG A 30 -2.77 -6.92 -0.22
N PRO A 31 -1.51 -7.38 -0.08
CA PRO A 31 -0.77 -7.93 -1.18
C PRO A 31 -1.30 -9.31 -1.57
N LEU A 32 -0.92 -9.77 -2.76
CA LEU A 32 -1.17 -11.16 -3.15
C LEU A 32 -0.37 -12.09 -2.23
N PRO A 33 -0.99 -13.18 -1.73
CA PRO A 33 -0.27 -14.17 -0.94
C PRO A 33 0.96 -14.68 -1.67
N SER A 34 2.11 -14.66 -1.01
CA SER A 34 3.36 -15.21 -1.52
C SER A 34 4.03 -16.03 -0.43
N SER A 35 4.44 -17.26 -0.77
CA SER A 35 5.28 -18.09 0.11
C SER A 35 6.76 -17.70 0.06
N ALA A 36 7.17 -16.93 -0.96
CA ALA A 36 8.56 -16.58 -1.20
C ALA A 36 8.92 -15.16 -0.73
N ARG A 37 7.92 -14.28 -0.56
CA ARG A 37 8.14 -12.87 -0.21
C ARG A 37 7.49 -12.51 1.12
N LYS A 38 8.15 -11.63 1.85
CA LYS A 38 7.58 -10.93 3.02
C LYS A 38 7.48 -9.43 2.70
N TYR A 39 6.37 -8.84 3.13
CA TYR A 39 6.14 -7.39 3.03
C TYR A 39 6.62 -6.73 4.30
N VAL A 40 7.51 -5.75 4.17
CA VAL A 40 8.23 -5.17 5.33
C VAL A 40 7.78 -3.76 5.68
N GLY A 41 7.12 -3.06 4.75
CA GLY A 41 6.74 -1.67 4.97
C GLY A 41 6.68 -0.88 3.69
N ALA A 42 6.93 0.42 3.80
CA ALA A 42 7.02 1.33 2.67
C ALA A 42 8.21 2.28 2.81
N ASP A 43 8.85 2.55 1.68
CA ASP A 43 9.71 3.72 1.51
C ASP A 43 8.84 4.88 1.03
N TYR A 44 9.20 6.11 1.40
CA TYR A 44 8.44 7.28 0.98
C TYR A 44 9.34 8.50 0.78
N ARG A 45 8.90 9.40 -0.10
CA ARG A 45 9.52 10.70 -0.34
C ARG A 45 8.43 11.75 -0.53
N SER A 46 8.68 12.97 -0.07
CA SER A 46 7.79 14.10 -0.30
C SER A 46 8.53 15.24 -0.98
N ASP A 47 7.86 15.88 -1.93
CA ASP A 47 8.30 17.13 -2.57
C ASP A 47 7.56 18.37 -2.00
N GLY A 48 6.84 18.21 -0.88
CA GLY A 48 6.01 19.23 -0.24
C GLY A 48 4.57 19.31 -0.75
N LYS A 49 4.24 18.70 -1.90
CA LYS A 49 2.86 18.63 -2.43
C LYS A 49 2.37 17.20 -2.63
N THR A 50 3.27 16.35 -3.09
CA THR A 50 3.06 14.94 -3.35
C THR A 50 3.88 14.11 -2.37
N LEU A 51 3.26 13.08 -1.82
CA LEU A 51 3.93 11.99 -1.12
C LEU A 51 3.99 10.79 -2.06
N SER A 52 5.18 10.43 -2.51
CA SER A 52 5.44 9.21 -3.28
C SER A 52 5.80 8.08 -2.33
N VAL A 53 5.09 6.97 -2.43
CA VAL A 53 5.20 5.81 -1.54
C VAL A 53 5.50 4.57 -2.36
N THR A 54 6.51 3.80 -1.95
CA THR A 54 6.85 2.52 -2.57
C THR A 54 6.70 1.41 -1.53
N ILE A 55 5.79 0.47 -1.76
CA ILE A 55 5.60 -0.67 -0.86
C ILE A 55 6.75 -1.66 -1.05
N LYS A 56 7.41 -2.02 0.04
CA LYS A 56 8.62 -2.83 0.06
C LYS A 56 8.30 -4.29 0.39
N SER A 57 8.85 -5.18 -0.43
CA SER A 57 8.93 -6.60 -0.15
C SER A 57 10.33 -7.12 -0.48
N CYS A 58 10.74 -8.18 0.20
CA CYS A 58 11.93 -8.95 -0.13
C CYS A 58 11.66 -10.44 0.02
N LEU A 59 12.62 -11.27 -0.40
CA LEU A 59 12.52 -12.70 -0.19
C LEU A 59 12.50 -13.01 1.31
N VAL A 60 11.82 -14.10 1.69
CA VAL A 60 11.78 -14.54 3.10
C VAL A 60 13.18 -14.85 3.65
N THR A 61 14.13 -15.21 2.78
CA THR A 61 15.54 -15.49 3.08
C THR A 61 16.41 -14.23 3.20
N GLU A 62 15.89 -13.07 2.80
CA GLU A 62 16.61 -11.80 2.83
C GLU A 62 16.20 -10.96 4.03
N ASN A 63 17.13 -10.16 4.54
CA ASN A 63 16.80 -9.08 5.46
C ASN A 63 16.70 -7.79 4.66
N CYS A 64 15.55 -7.14 4.74
CA CYS A 64 15.31 -5.85 4.11
C CYS A 64 14.53 -4.97 5.08
N ASP A 65 14.88 -3.70 5.10
CA ASP A 65 14.20 -2.69 5.89
C ASP A 65 13.37 -1.77 4.99
N ALA A 66 12.43 -1.05 5.62
CA ALA A 66 11.66 0.01 5.01
C ALA A 66 11.69 1.23 5.91
N MET A 67 11.57 2.43 5.33
CA MET A 67 11.52 3.68 6.10
C MET A 67 10.35 3.70 7.10
N SER A 68 9.20 3.17 6.71
CA SER A 68 8.06 2.95 7.60
C SER A 68 7.71 1.46 7.63
N PRO A 69 7.86 0.78 8.79
CA PRO A 69 7.56 -0.65 8.90
C PRO A 69 6.05 -0.92 8.75
N ALA A 70 5.71 -2.02 8.09
CA ALA A 70 4.35 -2.53 8.00
C ALA A 70 3.93 -3.15 9.34
N GLN A 71 2.70 -2.87 9.75
CA GLN A 71 2.06 -3.49 10.90
C GLN A 71 0.77 -4.19 10.45
N PRO A 72 0.30 -5.22 11.15
CA PRO A 72 -1.04 -5.77 10.91
C PRO A 72 -2.08 -4.65 10.98
N ALA A 73 -3.00 -4.60 10.01
CA ALA A 73 -4.00 -3.55 9.95
C ALA A 73 -4.96 -3.63 11.15
N PRO A 74 -5.13 -2.54 11.94
CA PRO A 74 -5.97 -2.55 13.13
C PRO A 74 -7.43 -2.82 12.76
N GLY A 75 -8.12 -3.61 13.58
CA GLY A 75 -9.54 -3.93 13.38
C GLY A 75 -9.83 -4.96 12.29
N THR A 76 -8.80 -5.55 11.67
CA THR A 76 -8.98 -6.63 10.69
C THR A 76 -8.62 -7.99 11.31
N ALA A 77 -9.46 -9.00 11.08
CA ALA A 77 -9.13 -10.40 11.40
C ALA A 77 -8.18 -11.02 10.35
N ASP A 78 -7.98 -10.34 9.23
CA ASP A 78 -7.16 -10.80 8.12
C ASP A 78 -5.67 -10.54 8.37
N ARG A 79 -4.91 -11.63 8.57
CA ARG A 79 -3.45 -11.57 8.77
C ARG A 79 -2.66 -11.11 7.55
N PHE A 80 -3.31 -10.98 6.40
CA PHE A 80 -2.70 -10.54 5.15
C PHE A 80 -2.96 -9.06 4.84
N THR A 81 -3.63 -8.33 5.72
CA THR A 81 -3.77 -6.88 5.58
C THR A 81 -2.74 -6.17 6.44
N TYR A 82 -1.96 -5.32 5.80
CA TYR A 82 -0.92 -4.52 6.44
C TYR A 82 -1.31 -3.05 6.41
N SER A 83 -0.80 -2.29 7.38
CA SER A 83 -0.88 -0.83 7.40
C SER A 83 0.49 -0.22 7.64
N VAL A 84 0.75 0.92 7.00
CA VAL A 84 1.87 1.82 7.31
C VAL A 84 1.32 3.21 7.61
N LEU A 85 1.94 3.91 8.56
CA LEU A 85 1.64 5.29 8.88
C LEU A 85 2.72 6.18 8.28
N LEU A 86 2.31 7.14 7.46
CA LEU A 86 3.21 7.98 6.70
C LEU A 86 2.94 9.45 7.02
N PRO A 87 3.99 10.28 7.16
CA PRO A 87 3.81 11.72 7.28
C PRO A 87 3.25 12.28 5.97
N PHE A 88 2.20 13.09 6.05
CA PHE A 88 1.52 13.66 4.90
C PHE A 88 1.02 15.08 5.19
N GLN A 89 1.66 16.07 4.58
CA GLN A 89 1.25 17.48 4.63
C GLN A 89 0.84 18.05 3.27
N GLY A 90 0.88 17.22 2.23
CA GLY A 90 0.59 17.63 0.86
C GLY A 90 -0.89 17.53 0.50
N GLU A 91 -1.10 17.49 -0.82
CA GLU A 91 -2.40 17.39 -1.47
C GLU A 91 -2.58 16.03 -2.16
N ARG A 92 -1.48 15.34 -2.49
CA ARG A 92 -1.51 14.11 -3.28
C ARG A 92 -0.66 13.02 -2.66
N VAL A 93 -1.15 11.78 -2.68
CA VAL A 93 -0.36 10.57 -2.37
C VAL A 93 -0.34 9.69 -3.61
N VAL A 94 0.85 9.28 -4.03
CA VAL A 94 1.06 8.34 -5.13
C VAL A 94 1.69 7.08 -4.56
N VAL A 95 1.01 5.95 -4.67
CA VAL A 95 1.47 4.66 -4.16
C VAL A 95 1.87 3.76 -5.32
N GLN A 96 3.06 3.16 -5.20
CA GLN A 96 3.59 2.17 -6.11
C GLN A 96 3.81 0.86 -5.35
N GLY A 97 3.13 -0.21 -5.78
CA GLY A 97 3.39 -1.56 -5.31
C GLY A 97 4.38 -2.32 -6.21
N GLN A 98 4.85 -3.48 -5.76
CA GLN A 98 5.46 -4.44 -6.69
C GLN A 98 4.36 -5.07 -7.57
N GLY A 99 4.31 -4.64 -8.83
CA GLY A 99 3.30 -4.98 -9.84
C GLY A 99 2.88 -3.73 -10.62
N ASN A 100 2.06 -3.87 -11.68
CA ASN A 100 1.54 -2.73 -12.47
C ASN A 100 0.48 -1.90 -11.71
N VAL A 101 0.56 -1.85 -10.37
CA VAL A 101 -0.42 -1.15 -9.52
C VAL A 101 0.20 0.16 -9.06
N GLN A 102 -0.23 1.23 -9.72
CA GLN A 102 -0.03 2.61 -9.27
C GLN A 102 -1.40 3.16 -8.90
N GLU A 103 -1.53 3.65 -7.67
CA GLU A 103 -2.74 4.33 -7.22
C GLU A 103 -2.40 5.76 -6.85
N GLU A 104 -3.15 6.70 -7.42
CA GLU A 104 -3.04 8.12 -7.12
C GLU A 104 -4.29 8.56 -6.38
N ILE A 105 -4.10 9.17 -5.21
CA ILE A 105 -5.18 9.70 -4.39
C ILE A 105 -4.91 11.17 -4.12
N THR A 106 -5.87 11.99 -4.51
CA THR A 106 -5.86 13.44 -4.27
C THR A 106 -6.75 13.76 -3.07
N PHE A 107 -6.19 14.46 -2.10
CA PHE A 107 -6.89 14.96 -0.93
C PHE A 107 -7.35 16.39 -1.23
N ARG A 108 -8.66 16.64 -1.15
CA ARG A 108 -9.20 18.00 -1.17
C ARG A 108 -9.17 18.53 0.26
N ARG A 109 -8.29 19.49 0.54
CA ARG A 109 -8.33 20.28 1.78
C ARG A 109 -9.29 21.45 1.63
#